data_AF-A0A060CQJ7-F1
#
_entry.id   AF-A0A060CQJ7-F1
#
_cell.length_a   1.000
_cell.length_b   1.000
_cell.length_c   1.000
_cell.angle_alpha   90.00
_cell.angle_beta   90.00
_cell.angle_gamma   90.00
#
_symmetry.space_group_name_H-M   'P 1'
#
loop_
_entity.id
_entity.type
_entity.pdbx_description
1 polymer ?
#
loop_
_entity_poly.entity_id
_entity_poly.type
_entity_poly.pdbx_seq_one_letter_code
_entity_poly.pdbx_strand_id
1 'polypeptide(L)'
;LGGQAHNSSNYPEPLKQVWPALDALGANTLSIAVAWEQVEPEEGRFDFSFVDHLLQQAREHDKRLVLLWFATWKNNGPNYAPRWVKLDNARFPRVVTADGTVLNSLSPHAQATLDADRTAFAALMAHLRDNDPQRTVILVQPQNEPGTYGSVRDFSPLAQAAFD
;
A
#
# COMPACT_ATOMS: atom_id res chain seq x y z
N LEU A 1 -9.25 9.27 18.30
CA LEU A 1 -9.48 10.44 17.42
C LEU A 1 -8.30 10.48 16.46
N GLY A 2 -8.54 10.35 15.16
CA GLY A 2 -7.47 10.17 14.17
C GLY A 2 -7.28 11.39 13.26
N GLY A 3 -6.09 11.49 12.66
CA GLY A 3 -5.82 12.32 11.49
C GLY A 3 -5.06 11.50 10.45
N GLN A 4 -5.29 11.76 9.16
CA GLN A 4 -4.60 11.08 8.07
C GLN A 4 -3.69 12.05 7.33
N ALA A 5 -2.45 11.65 7.10
CA ALA A 5 -1.51 12.43 6.31
C ALA A 5 -1.88 12.43 4.82
N HIS A 6 -1.40 13.45 4.09
CA HIS A 6 -1.53 13.46 2.63
C HIS A 6 -0.76 12.29 2.00
N ASN A 7 -1.16 11.88 0.78
CA ASN A 7 -0.66 10.67 0.12
C ASN A 7 0.87 10.63 -0.06
N SER A 8 1.51 11.79 -0.23
CA SER A 8 2.96 11.91 -0.46
C SER A 8 3.75 12.29 0.79
N SER A 9 3.14 12.21 1.98
CA SER A 9 3.79 12.51 3.26
C SER A 9 4.49 11.31 3.88
N ASN A 10 4.56 10.18 3.17
CA ASN A 10 5.15 8.91 3.59
C ASN A 10 6.69 8.88 3.48
N TYR A 11 7.36 9.96 3.88
CA TYR A 11 8.83 10.06 3.91
C TYR A 11 9.26 10.85 5.16
N PRO A 12 10.53 10.73 5.61
CA PRO A 12 11.00 11.41 6.81
C PRO A 12 10.80 12.94 6.81
N GLU A 13 11.10 13.60 5.69
CA GLU A 13 11.06 15.08 5.64
C GLU A 13 9.64 15.65 5.85
N PRO A 14 8.59 15.14 5.16
CA PRO A 14 7.21 15.56 5.45
C PRO A 14 6.74 15.40 6.90
N LEU A 15 7.27 14.43 7.67
CA LEU A 15 6.80 14.17 9.04
C LEU A 15 6.96 15.38 9.97
N LYS A 16 7.96 16.22 9.72
CA LYS A 16 8.19 17.48 10.47
C LYS A 16 6.98 18.41 10.43
N GLN A 17 6.14 18.32 9.41
CA GLN A 17 4.89 19.08 9.29
C GLN A 17 3.66 18.29 9.75
N VAL A 18 3.70 16.95 9.68
CA VAL A 18 2.59 16.08 10.09
C VAL A 18 2.37 16.12 11.60
N TRP A 19 3.44 16.06 12.41
CA TRP A 19 3.28 16.01 13.86
C TRP A 19 2.65 17.26 14.46
N PRO A 20 3.11 18.49 14.13
CA PRO A 20 2.47 19.71 14.62
C PRO A 20 0.99 19.81 14.22
N ALA A 21 0.63 19.34 13.01
CA ALA A 21 -0.75 19.32 12.56
C ALA A 21 -1.63 18.35 13.37
N LEU A 22 -1.10 17.17 13.74
CA LEU A 22 -1.82 16.24 14.61
C LEU A 22 -1.99 16.77 16.03
N ASP A 23 -0.98 17.45 16.56
CA ASP A 23 -1.06 18.05 17.89
C ASP A 23 -2.09 19.18 17.92
N ALA A 24 -2.13 20.03 16.90
CA ALA A 24 -3.16 21.06 16.75
C ALA A 24 -4.58 20.47 16.64
N LEU A 25 -4.72 19.30 16.02
CA LEU A 25 -5.99 18.56 15.93
C LEU A 25 -6.37 17.87 17.25
N GLY A 26 -5.43 17.72 18.19
CA GLY A 26 -5.62 16.89 19.39
C GLY A 26 -5.77 15.40 19.06
N ALA A 27 -5.22 14.95 17.93
CA ALA A 27 -5.31 13.56 17.50
C ALA A 27 -4.35 12.67 18.32
N ASN A 28 -4.79 11.44 18.59
CA ASN A 28 -4.00 10.42 19.29
C ASN A 28 -3.49 9.31 18.36
N THR A 29 -3.95 9.31 17.10
CA THR A 29 -3.61 8.29 16.11
C THR A 29 -3.34 8.95 14.75
N LEU A 30 -2.23 8.58 14.11
CA LEU A 30 -1.91 8.95 12.74
C LEU A 30 -2.23 7.79 11.78
N SER A 31 -3.00 8.06 10.74
CA SER A 31 -3.08 7.19 9.56
C SER A 31 -2.09 7.68 8.50
N ILE A 32 -1.18 6.81 8.04
CA ILE A 32 -0.15 7.18 7.07
C ILE A 32 0.17 6.02 6.13
N ALA A 33 0.45 6.36 4.86
CA ALA A 33 0.78 5.37 3.84
C ALA A 33 2.16 4.75 4.07
N VAL A 34 2.23 3.44 3.82
CA VAL A 34 3.47 2.70 3.58
C VAL A 34 3.30 2.10 2.19
N ALA A 35 4.11 2.56 1.23
CA ALA A 35 3.97 2.17 -0.16
C ALA A 35 4.85 0.96 -0.49
N TRP A 36 4.32 0.05 -1.32
CA TRP A 36 5.08 -1.11 -1.77
C TRP A 36 6.36 -0.71 -2.50
N GLU A 37 6.32 0.33 -3.34
CA GLU A 37 7.52 0.82 -4.04
C GLU A 37 8.64 1.33 -3.13
N GLN A 38 8.33 1.71 -1.88
CA GLN A 38 9.31 2.08 -0.87
C GLN A 38 9.84 0.87 -0.13
N VAL A 39 8.94 -0.07 0.20
CA VAL A 39 9.25 -1.27 0.97
C VAL A 39 10.07 -2.26 0.15
N GLU A 40 9.84 -2.36 -1.16
CA GLU A 40 10.51 -3.32 -2.05
C GLU A 40 10.84 -2.69 -3.42
N PRO A 41 11.78 -1.73 -3.46
CA PRO A 41 12.13 -1.00 -4.68
C PRO A 41 12.67 -1.91 -5.80
N GLU A 42 13.36 -2.98 -5.41
CA GLU A 42 13.82 -4.08 -6.27
C GLU A 42 13.25 -5.40 -5.72
N GLU A 43 12.85 -6.31 -6.61
CA GLU A 43 12.21 -7.58 -6.20
C GLU A 43 13.10 -8.37 -5.23
N GLY A 44 12.55 -8.72 -4.06
CA GLY A 44 13.24 -9.44 -2.99
C GLY A 44 14.20 -8.58 -2.15
N ARG A 45 14.35 -7.28 -2.42
CA ARG A 45 15.21 -6.37 -1.64
C ARG A 45 14.35 -5.40 -0.85
N PHE A 46 14.13 -5.74 0.42
CA PHE A 46 13.29 -4.96 1.32
C PHE A 46 14.04 -3.79 1.98
N ASP A 47 13.37 -2.64 2.06
CA ASP A 47 13.83 -1.45 2.79
C ASP A 47 12.70 -0.95 3.73
N PHE A 48 12.92 -1.13 5.04
CA PHE A 48 11.97 -0.68 6.07
C PHE A 48 12.43 0.59 6.81
N SER A 49 13.44 1.30 6.29
CA SER A 49 14.01 2.48 6.95
C SER A 49 12.98 3.57 7.27
N PHE A 50 12.02 3.80 6.38
CA PHE A 50 10.92 4.73 6.65
C PHE A 50 9.99 4.22 7.78
N VAL A 51 9.69 2.93 7.81
CA VAL A 51 8.84 2.32 8.85
C VAL A 51 9.52 2.46 10.22
N ASP A 52 10.82 2.21 10.29
CA ASP A 52 11.60 2.35 11.53
C ASP A 52 11.61 3.80 12.02
N HIS A 53 11.88 4.74 11.12
CA HIS A 53 11.86 6.17 11.42
C HIS A 53 10.46 6.63 11.90
N LEU A 54 9.40 6.16 11.22
CA LEU A 54 8.02 6.48 11.58
C LEU A 54 7.65 5.91 12.96
N LEU A 55 8.05 4.67 13.27
CA LEU A 55 7.84 4.07 14.59
C LEU A 55 8.53 4.89 15.68
N GLN A 56 9.79 5.26 15.48
CA GLN A 56 10.54 6.09 16.43
C GLN A 56 9.81 7.42 16.68
N GLN A 57 9.47 8.15 15.61
CA GLN A 57 8.84 9.46 15.71
C GLN A 57 7.46 9.38 16.37
N ALA A 58 6.64 8.38 16.03
CA ALA A 58 5.34 8.19 16.66
C ALA A 58 5.46 7.99 18.18
N ARG A 59 6.51 7.28 18.63
CA ARG A 59 6.80 7.05 20.05
C ARG A 59 7.25 8.32 20.76
N GLU A 60 8.11 9.10 20.13
CA GLU A 60 8.56 10.40 20.64
C GLU A 60 7.41 11.41 20.79
N HIS A 61 6.40 11.33 19.93
CA HIS A 61 5.21 12.18 19.96
C HIS A 61 4.02 11.58 20.74
N ASP A 62 4.19 10.42 21.40
CA ASP A 62 3.13 9.69 22.12
C ASP A 62 1.86 9.45 21.28
N LYS A 63 2.04 9.03 20.02
CA LYS A 63 0.94 8.72 19.08
C LYS A 63 0.90 7.24 18.71
N ARG A 64 -0.30 6.75 18.41
CA ARG A 64 -0.52 5.43 17.78
C ARG A 64 -0.55 5.58 16.26
N LEU A 65 -0.34 4.47 15.54
CA LEU A 65 -0.30 4.44 14.09
C LEU A 65 -1.37 3.50 13.49
N VAL A 66 -1.94 3.93 12.38
CA VAL A 66 -2.62 3.08 11.40
C VAL A 66 -1.82 3.14 10.11
N LEU A 67 -1.29 2.00 9.66
CA LEU A 67 -0.55 1.96 8.40
C LEU A 67 -1.50 1.67 7.24
N LEU A 68 -1.37 2.43 6.16
CA LEU A 68 -2.13 2.21 4.93
C LEU A 68 -1.22 1.54 3.91
N TRP A 69 -1.45 0.26 3.63
CA TRP A 69 -0.66 -0.50 2.66
C TRP A 69 -1.06 -0.09 1.24
N PHE A 70 -0.27 0.78 0.61
CA PHE A 70 -0.51 1.21 -0.77
C PHE A 70 0.28 0.32 -1.73
N ALA A 71 -0.40 -0.65 -2.35
CA ALA A 71 0.23 -1.70 -3.13
C ALA A 71 -0.49 -1.96 -4.47
N THR A 72 -1.09 -3.14 -4.67
CA THR A 72 -1.79 -3.49 -5.91
C THR A 72 -2.86 -2.46 -6.28
N TRP A 73 -3.63 -1.98 -5.30
CA TRP A 73 -4.63 -0.95 -5.50
C TRP A 73 -4.44 0.23 -4.55
N LYS A 74 -4.28 1.42 -5.15
CA LYS A 74 -4.51 2.72 -4.53
C LYS A 74 -5.42 3.53 -5.44
N ASN A 75 -6.66 3.77 -5.01
CA ASN A 75 -7.69 4.43 -5.81
C ASN A 75 -7.76 3.80 -7.20
N ASN A 76 -8.09 2.51 -7.30
CA ASN A 76 -8.11 1.68 -8.52
C ASN A 76 -6.76 1.24 -9.13
N GLY A 77 -5.70 2.05 -9.04
CA GLY A 77 -4.49 1.84 -9.86
C GLY A 77 -3.25 1.39 -9.09
N PRO A 78 -2.22 0.88 -9.79
CA PRO A 78 -1.00 0.33 -9.18
C PRO A 78 0.12 1.35 -9.02
N ASN A 79 -0.20 2.63 -8.87
CA ASN A 79 0.81 3.70 -8.93
C ASN A 79 1.87 3.61 -7.83
N TYR A 80 1.53 3.00 -6.69
CA TYR A 80 2.42 2.77 -5.55
C TYR A 80 3.05 1.37 -5.54
N ALA A 81 2.74 0.50 -6.50
CA ALA A 81 3.48 -0.73 -6.73
C ALA A 81 4.87 -0.38 -7.29
N PRO A 82 5.91 -1.19 -7.00
CA PRO A 82 7.25 -0.95 -7.51
C PRO A 82 7.30 -1.06 -9.03
N ARG A 83 8.36 -0.47 -9.63
CA ARG A 83 8.52 -0.42 -11.10
C ARG A 83 8.49 -1.81 -11.74
N TRP A 84 9.10 -2.80 -11.10
CA TRP A 84 9.15 -4.18 -11.57
C TRP A 84 7.77 -4.87 -11.57
N VAL A 85 6.78 -4.32 -10.87
CA VAL A 85 5.37 -4.72 -10.95
C VAL A 85 4.62 -3.87 -11.96
N LYS A 86 4.51 -2.55 -11.72
CA LYS A 86 3.59 -1.69 -12.48
C LYS A 86 3.97 -1.52 -13.96
N LEU A 87 5.22 -1.79 -14.35
CA LEU A 87 5.67 -1.67 -15.74
C LEU A 87 5.72 -3.02 -16.48
N ASP A 88 5.47 -4.14 -15.81
CA ASP A 88 5.48 -5.47 -16.43
C ASP A 88 4.05 -6.05 -16.49
N ASN A 89 3.30 -5.62 -17.50
CA ASN A 89 1.92 -6.09 -17.70
C ASN A 89 1.84 -7.56 -18.17
N ALA A 90 2.93 -8.14 -18.66
CA ALA A 90 2.95 -9.53 -19.07
C ALA A 90 2.93 -10.44 -17.84
N ARG A 91 3.70 -10.09 -16.81
CA ARG A 91 3.71 -10.79 -15.52
C ARG A 91 2.56 -10.37 -14.60
N PHE A 92 2.22 -9.09 -14.58
CA PHE A 92 1.20 -8.50 -13.71
C PHE A 92 0.08 -7.87 -14.54
N PRO A 93 -0.85 -8.68 -15.08
CA PRO A 93 -1.81 -8.22 -16.05
C PRO A 93 -2.85 -7.27 -15.43
N ARG A 94 -3.15 -6.23 -16.21
CA ARG A 94 -4.24 -5.30 -15.99
C ARG A 94 -5.60 -5.87 -16.39
N VAL A 95 -6.64 -5.25 -15.85
CA VAL A 95 -8.03 -5.44 -16.27
C VAL A 95 -8.19 -5.11 -17.75
N VAL A 96 -8.88 -6.01 -18.46
CA VAL A 96 -9.34 -5.81 -19.83
C VAL A 96 -10.85 -5.61 -19.80
N THR A 97 -11.37 -4.59 -20.47
CA THR A 97 -12.81 -4.34 -20.63
C THR A 97 -13.44 -5.27 -21.66
N ALA A 98 -14.77 -5.33 -21.71
CA ALA A 98 -15.50 -6.21 -22.64
C ALA A 98 -15.18 -5.92 -24.13
N ASP A 99 -14.77 -4.70 -24.47
CA ASP A 99 -14.36 -4.31 -25.82
C ASP A 99 -12.86 -4.49 -26.10
N GLY A 100 -12.10 -5.06 -25.16
CA GLY A 100 -10.67 -5.35 -25.29
C GLY A 100 -9.74 -4.22 -24.85
N THR A 101 -10.26 -3.10 -24.33
CA THR A 101 -9.43 -2.00 -23.81
C THR A 101 -8.73 -2.40 -22.50
N VAL A 102 -7.43 -2.09 -22.39
CA VAL A 102 -6.66 -2.32 -21.15
C VAL A 102 -6.77 -1.09 -20.24
N LEU A 103 -7.24 -1.28 -19.00
CA LEU A 103 -7.35 -0.22 -18.00
C LEU A 103 -6.15 -0.22 -17.06
N ASN A 104 -5.76 0.94 -16.51
CA ASN A 104 -4.66 1.01 -15.53
C ASN A 104 -5.08 0.57 -14.11
N SER A 105 -5.64 -0.63 -14.00
CA SER A 105 -6.05 -1.31 -12.77
C SER A 105 -5.60 -2.77 -12.87
N LEU A 106 -4.91 -3.30 -11.86
CA LEU A 106 -4.43 -4.68 -11.89
C LEU A 106 -5.59 -5.66 -11.73
N SER A 107 -5.58 -6.74 -12.51
CA SER A 107 -6.61 -7.78 -12.43
C SER A 107 -6.49 -8.56 -11.12
N PRO A 108 -7.59 -8.78 -10.37
CA PRO A 108 -7.56 -9.58 -9.16
C PRO A 108 -7.41 -11.09 -9.43
N HIS A 109 -7.54 -11.54 -10.69
CA HIS A 109 -7.38 -12.94 -11.08
C HIS A 109 -5.92 -13.34 -11.31
N ALA A 110 -5.00 -12.36 -11.32
CA ALA A 110 -3.59 -12.58 -11.57
C ALA A 110 -2.87 -13.15 -10.34
N GLN A 111 -2.57 -14.44 -10.35
CA GLN A 111 -1.88 -15.11 -9.24
C GLN A 111 -0.50 -14.50 -8.95
N ALA A 112 0.26 -14.12 -9.99
CA ALA A 112 1.57 -13.48 -9.82
C ALA A 112 1.48 -12.16 -9.04
N THR A 113 0.45 -11.36 -9.29
CA THR A 113 0.20 -10.10 -8.56
C THR A 113 -0.12 -10.38 -7.09
N LEU A 114 -1.02 -11.34 -6.84
CA LEU A 114 -1.37 -11.74 -5.48
C LEU A 114 -0.16 -12.25 -4.70
N ASP A 115 0.66 -13.11 -5.31
CA ASP A 115 1.82 -13.70 -4.66
C ASP A 115 2.88 -12.65 -4.32
N ALA A 116 3.12 -11.70 -5.23
CA ALA A 116 4.07 -10.61 -5.03
C ALA A 116 3.61 -9.64 -3.92
N ASP A 117 2.36 -9.16 -3.98
CA ASP A 117 1.80 -8.27 -2.96
C ASP A 117 1.78 -8.95 -1.59
N ARG A 118 1.30 -10.20 -1.52
CA ARG A 118 1.27 -10.99 -0.28
C ARG A 118 2.66 -11.15 0.32
N THR A 119 3.68 -11.40 -0.50
CA THR A 119 5.07 -11.56 -0.03
C THR A 119 5.58 -10.28 0.61
N ALA A 120 5.39 -9.14 -0.06
CA ALA A 120 5.79 -7.84 0.47
C ALA A 120 5.01 -7.43 1.72
N PHE A 121 3.70 -7.66 1.73
CA PHE A 121 2.85 -7.41 2.89
C PHE A 121 3.26 -8.30 4.07
N ALA A 122 3.53 -9.59 3.84
CA ALA A 122 4.02 -10.49 4.89
C ALA A 122 5.38 -10.04 5.44
N ALA A 123 6.28 -9.54 4.59
CA ALA A 123 7.56 -8.97 5.03
C ALA A 123 7.36 -7.74 5.92
N LEU A 124 6.46 -6.81 5.55
CA LEU A 124 6.10 -5.67 6.39
C LEU A 124 5.53 -6.12 7.75
N MET A 125 4.59 -7.08 7.76
CA MET A 125 4.00 -7.58 8.99
C MET A 125 5.03 -8.31 9.87
N ALA A 126 5.98 -9.03 9.27
CA ALA A 126 7.10 -9.64 9.99
C ALA A 126 8.02 -8.58 10.61
N HIS A 127 8.34 -7.52 9.86
CA HIS A 127 9.12 -6.40 10.36
C HIS A 127 8.46 -5.72 11.57
N LEU A 128 7.13 -5.49 11.52
CA LEU A 128 6.37 -4.94 12.64
C LEU A 128 6.35 -5.87 13.86
N ARG A 129 6.20 -7.18 13.65
CA ARG A 129 6.26 -8.17 14.75
C ARG A 129 7.58 -8.07 15.51
N ASP A 130 8.68 -7.92 14.80
CA ASP A 130 10.02 -7.96 15.38
C ASP A 130 10.46 -6.59 15.95
N ASN A 131 9.95 -5.48 15.40
CA ASN A 131 10.39 -4.11 15.75
C ASN A 131 9.33 -3.23 16.46
N ASP A 132 8.09 -3.71 16.62
CA ASP A 132 7.02 -2.99 17.33
C ASP A 132 6.31 -3.81 18.44
N PRO A 133 7.05 -4.36 19.43
CA PRO A 133 6.46 -5.17 20.50
C PRO A 133 5.46 -4.41 21.38
N GLN A 134 5.60 -3.08 21.46
CA GLN A 134 4.70 -2.18 22.19
C GLN A 134 3.42 -1.79 21.41
N ARG A 135 3.28 -2.31 20.19
CA ARG A 135 2.10 -2.12 19.33
C ARG A 135 1.81 -0.65 19.09
N THR A 136 2.83 0.15 18.78
CA THR A 136 2.65 1.52 18.30
C THR A 136 1.70 1.55 17.09
N VAL A 137 1.86 0.60 16.17
CA VAL A 137 0.88 0.30 15.12
C VAL A 137 -0.26 -0.53 15.72
N ILE A 138 -1.49 -0.01 15.62
CA ILE A 138 -2.69 -0.64 16.18
C ILE A 138 -3.64 -1.21 15.12
N LEU A 139 -3.45 -0.82 13.85
CA LEU A 139 -4.22 -1.32 12.71
C LEU A 139 -3.39 -1.18 11.43
N VAL A 140 -3.62 -2.08 10.48
CA VAL A 140 -3.11 -1.96 9.10
C VAL A 140 -4.28 -2.08 8.14
N GLN A 141 -4.41 -1.13 7.21
CA GLN A 141 -5.37 -1.18 6.13
C GLN A 141 -4.73 -1.88 4.92
N PRO A 142 -5.20 -3.07 4.52
CA PRO A 142 -4.73 -3.72 3.30
C PRO A 142 -5.30 -2.99 2.07
N GLN A 143 -4.42 -2.57 1.16
CA GLN A 143 -4.77 -1.78 -0.03
C GLN A 143 -5.37 -0.40 0.32
N ASN A 144 -5.78 0.36 -0.69
CA ASN A 144 -6.54 1.58 -0.51
C ASN A 144 -7.56 1.77 -1.64
N GLU A 145 -8.84 1.73 -1.30
CA GLU A 145 -9.96 1.88 -2.26
C GLU A 145 -9.79 0.98 -3.50
N PRO A 146 -9.79 -0.35 -3.31
CA PRO A 146 -9.73 -1.30 -4.41
C PRO A 146 -10.98 -1.20 -5.29
N GLY A 147 -10.84 -1.67 -6.53
CA GLY A 147 -11.87 -1.59 -7.56
C GLY A 147 -11.31 -1.07 -8.89
N THR A 148 -12.17 -0.89 -9.87
CA THR A 148 -11.79 -0.42 -11.20
C THR A 148 -12.78 0.64 -11.68
N TYR A 149 -12.27 1.77 -12.16
CA TYR A 149 -13.09 2.74 -12.89
C TYR A 149 -13.11 2.37 -14.37
N GLY A 150 -14.28 2.45 -15.01
CA GLY A 150 -14.43 2.19 -16.46
C GLY A 150 -14.72 0.75 -16.84
N SER A 151 -14.71 -0.20 -15.91
CA SER A 151 -15.20 -1.57 -16.13
C SER A 151 -15.82 -2.14 -14.86
N VAL A 152 -16.81 -3.01 -15.01
CA VAL A 152 -17.47 -3.72 -13.89
C VAL A 152 -16.68 -4.92 -13.40
N ARG A 153 -15.81 -5.49 -14.24
CA ARG A 153 -14.89 -6.61 -13.93
C ARG A 153 -13.76 -6.68 -14.95
N ASP A 154 -12.90 -7.67 -14.79
CA ASP A 154 -11.99 -8.11 -15.83
C ASP A 154 -12.69 -9.04 -16.84
N PHE A 155 -12.52 -8.77 -18.13
CA PHE A 155 -12.99 -9.56 -19.28
C PHE A 155 -11.84 -10.23 -20.03
N SER A 156 -10.63 -10.22 -19.47
CA SER A 156 -9.50 -10.99 -20.00
C SER A 156 -9.85 -12.49 -20.09
N PRO A 157 -9.16 -13.26 -20.95
CA PRO A 157 -9.36 -14.72 -21.02
C PRO A 157 -9.18 -15.41 -19.65
N LEU A 158 -8.25 -14.91 -18.83
CA LEU A 158 -8.00 -15.40 -17.48
C LEU A 158 -9.25 -15.23 -16.58
N ALA A 159 -9.84 -14.04 -16.59
CA ALA A 159 -11.03 -13.76 -15.78
C ALA A 159 -12.28 -14.46 -16.33
N GLN A 160 -12.41 -14.57 -17.66
CA GLN A 160 -13.55 -15.23 -18.28
C GLN A 160 -13.58 -16.72 -17.96
N ALA A 161 -12.43 -17.40 -17.94
CA ALA A 161 -12.33 -18.80 -17.54
C ALA A 161 -12.76 -19.07 -16.08
N ALA A 162 -12.72 -18.07 -15.20
CA ALA A 162 -13.21 -18.17 -13.82
C ALA A 162 -14.69 -17.76 -13.67
N PHE A 163 -15.25 -17.11 -14.68
CA PHE A 163 -16.64 -16.63 -14.69
C PHE A 163 -17.60 -17.67 -15.30
N ASP A 164 -17.17 -18.33 -16.38
CA ASP A 164 -17.93 -19.36 -17.10
C ASP A 164 -18.04 -20.67 -16.31
#